data_AF-A0A1H5XT84-F1
#
_entry.id   AF-A0A1H5XT84-F1
#
_cell.length_a   1.000
_cell.length_b   1.000
_cell.length_c   1.000
_cell.angle_alpha   90.00
_cell.angle_beta   90.00
_cell.angle_gamma   90.00
#
_symmetry.space_group_name_H-M   'P 1'
#
loop_
_entity.id
_entity.type
_entity.pdbx_description
1 polymer ?
#
loop_
_entity_poly.entity_id
_entity_poly.type
_entity_poly.pdbx_seq_one_letter_code
_entity_poly.pdbx_strand_id
1 'polypeptide(L)'
;MRAGVNPGARRYAPAAAIYVDVDATLLLGGCVNTTLVAWCRRQKAAGYSLVLWSSRGEAHARRAAKRAGAVDLFDAILSKPGYVVDDKQTRWMQYVTTVPVVPDADLPALQVDEA
;
A
#
# COMPACT_ATOMS: atom_id res chain seq x y z
N MET A 1 -33.93 21.40 12.41
CA MET A 1 -33.66 20.82 11.07
C MET A 1 -32.49 19.84 11.21
N ARG A 2 -32.69 18.55 10.94
CA ARG A 2 -31.58 17.57 10.90
C ARG A 2 -30.87 17.72 9.56
N ALA A 3 -29.57 18.00 9.59
CA ALA A 3 -28.74 18.02 8.39
C ALA A 3 -28.78 16.63 7.74
N GLY A 4 -29.08 16.61 6.43
CA GLY A 4 -29.13 15.39 5.65
C GLY A 4 -27.76 14.72 5.62
N VAL A 5 -27.71 13.45 6.04
CA VAL A 5 -26.57 12.59 5.78
C VAL A 5 -26.47 12.42 4.27
N ASN A 6 -25.40 12.92 3.68
CA ASN A 6 -25.12 12.76 2.26
C ASN A 6 -24.76 11.28 2.00
N PRO A 7 -25.60 10.50 1.31
CA PRO A 7 -25.46 9.05 1.21
C PRO A 7 -24.28 8.60 0.34
N GLY A 8 -23.57 9.53 -0.30
CA GLY A 8 -22.41 9.26 -1.17
C GLY A 8 -21.03 9.49 -0.55
N ALA A 9 -20.95 10.03 0.68
CA ALA A 9 -19.65 10.20 1.33
C ALA A 9 -19.11 8.83 1.78
N ARG A 10 -17.91 8.46 1.30
CA ARG A 10 -17.22 7.24 1.77
C ARG A 10 -17.11 7.37 3.29
N ARG A 11 -17.81 6.50 4.03
CA ARG A 11 -17.93 6.60 5.51
C ARG A 11 -16.57 6.59 6.24
N TYR A 12 -15.51 6.17 5.53
CA TYR A 12 -14.13 6.28 5.93
C TYR A 12 -13.32 6.81 4.73
N ALA A 13 -12.57 7.89 4.92
CA ALA A 13 -11.54 8.30 3.98
C ALA A 13 -10.47 7.19 3.91
N PRO A 14 -9.77 7.02 2.77
CA PRO A 14 -8.66 6.07 2.68
C PRO A 14 -7.64 6.37 3.79
N ALA A 15 -7.24 5.33 4.53
CA ALA A 15 -6.17 5.48 5.51
C ALA A 15 -4.89 5.97 4.80
N ALA A 16 -4.12 6.85 5.46
CA ALA A 16 -2.81 7.28 4.99
C ALA A 16 -1.75 6.17 5.18
N ALA A 17 -2.05 4.96 4.73
CA ALA A 17 -1.23 3.77 4.82
C ALA A 17 -1.22 3.03 3.49
N ILE A 18 -0.03 2.68 3.01
CA ILE A 18 0.18 1.99 1.73
C ILE A 18 0.85 0.65 2.01
N TYR A 19 0.20 -0.42 1.56
CA TYR A 19 0.72 -1.78 1.66
C TYR A 19 1.26 -2.22 0.30
N VAL A 20 2.57 -2.37 0.21
CA VAL A 20 3.31 -2.66 -1.02
C VAL A 20 3.64 -4.15 -1.07
N ASP A 21 3.22 -4.81 -2.16
CA ASP A 21 3.58 -6.20 -2.41
C ASP A 21 5.04 -6.36 -2.89
N VAL A 22 5.58 -7.56 -2.74
CA VAL A 22 6.95 -7.89 -3.14
C VAL A 22 6.99 -8.42 -4.58
N ASP A 23 6.49 -9.63 -4.80
CA ASP A 23 6.67 -10.34 -6.06
C ASP A 23 5.78 -9.72 -7.15
N ALA A 24 6.35 -9.51 -8.34
CA ALA A 24 5.70 -8.81 -9.46
C ALA A 24 5.24 -7.36 -9.13
N THR A 25 5.78 -6.76 -8.06
CA THR A 25 5.44 -5.41 -7.61
C THR A 25 6.71 -4.62 -7.27
N LEU A 26 7.30 -4.81 -6.07
CA LEU A 26 8.63 -4.28 -5.73
C LEU A 26 9.74 -4.94 -6.55
N LEU A 27 9.59 -6.24 -6.81
CA LEU A 27 10.50 -7.03 -7.63
C LEU A 27 9.79 -7.45 -8.93
N LEU A 28 10.06 -6.73 -10.03
CA LEU A 28 9.55 -7.03 -11.37
C LEU A 28 10.54 -7.91 -12.12
N GLY A 29 10.15 -9.14 -12.46
CA GLY A 29 11.05 -10.09 -13.13
C GLY A 29 12.32 -10.39 -12.31
N GLY A 30 12.27 -10.24 -10.98
CA GLY A 30 13.42 -10.35 -10.10
C GLY A 30 14.31 -9.10 -10.03
N CYS A 31 14.07 -8.07 -10.84
CA CYS A 31 14.74 -6.78 -10.77
C CYS A 31 14.00 -5.82 -9.84
N VAL A 32 14.72 -4.86 -9.25
CA VAL A 32 14.11 -3.83 -8.40
C VAL A 32 13.28 -2.88 -9.27
N ASN A 33 12.02 -2.68 -8.91
CA ASN A 33 11.17 -1.67 -9.51
C ASN A 33 11.52 -0.28 -8.92
N THR A 34 12.50 0.39 -9.53
CA THR A 34 13.01 1.69 -9.05
C THR A 34 11.96 2.80 -9.15
N THR A 35 11.07 2.75 -10.15
CA THR A 35 9.93 3.67 -10.29
C THR A 35 9.00 3.59 -9.08
N LEU A 36 8.65 2.37 -8.65
CA LEU A 36 7.86 2.16 -7.43
C LEU A 36 8.59 2.62 -6.18
N VAL A 37 9.89 2.35 -6.05
CA VAL A 37 10.68 2.83 -4.89
C VAL A 37 10.67 4.36 -4.82
N ALA A 38 10.88 5.04 -5.95
CA ALA A 38 10.84 6.50 -6.02
C ALA A 38 9.44 7.05 -5.68
N TRP A 39 8.38 6.41 -6.16
CA TRP A 39 7.01 6.76 -5.82
C TRP A 39 6.73 6.59 -4.32
N CYS A 40 7.11 5.44 -3.74
CA CYS A 40 6.99 5.20 -2.30
C CYS A 40 7.72 6.28 -1.48
N ARG A 41 8.93 6.70 -1.88
CA ARG A 41 9.64 7.80 -1.20
C ARG A 41 8.85 9.11 -1.23
N ARG A 42 8.21 9.45 -2.35
CA ARG A 42 7.33 10.63 -2.43
C ARG A 42 6.11 10.50 -1.52
N GLN A 43 5.46 9.33 -1.49
CA GLN A 43 4.31 9.11 -0.61
C GLN A 43 4.71 9.18 0.88
N LYS A 44 5.87 8.63 1.23
CA LYS A 44 6.42 8.72 2.58
C LYS A 44 6.64 10.18 3.00
N ALA A 45 7.22 10.99 2.10
CA ALA A 45 7.40 12.42 2.32
C ALA A 45 6.06 13.19 2.41
N ALA A 46 5.02 12.72 1.74
CA ALA A 46 3.66 13.27 1.82
C ALA A 46 2.88 12.80 3.08
N GLY A 47 3.50 12.04 3.98
CA GLY A 47 2.91 11.64 5.27
C GLY A 47 2.26 10.26 5.29
N TYR A 48 2.38 9.46 4.22
CA TYR A 48 1.88 8.09 4.24
C TYR A 48 2.78 7.16 5.05
N SER A 49 2.17 6.26 5.82
CA SER A 49 2.85 5.09 6.38
C SER A 49 3.01 4.02 5.31
N LEU A 50 4.18 3.37 5.24
CA LEU A 50 4.50 2.36 4.25
C LEU A 50 4.72 1.00 4.91
N VAL A 51 4.02 -0.01 4.43
CA VAL A 51 4.20 -1.40 4.84
C VAL A 51 4.65 -2.22 3.64
N LEU A 52 5.77 -2.92 3.75
CA LEU A 52 6.12 -3.96 2.78
C LEU A 52 5.59 -5.30 3.28
N TRP A 53 4.85 -6.01 2.43
CA TRP A 53 4.36 -7.35 2.80
C TRP A 53 4.51 -8.37 1.68
N SER A 54 4.62 -9.65 2.03
CA SER A 54 4.74 -10.72 1.05
C SER A 54 3.90 -11.93 1.39
N SER A 55 3.28 -12.52 0.36
CA SER A 55 2.66 -13.85 0.45
C SER A 55 3.68 -14.95 0.78
N ARG A 56 4.98 -14.74 0.52
CA ARG A 56 6.08 -15.67 0.84
C ARG A 56 6.66 -15.47 2.24
N GLY A 57 6.06 -14.59 3.03
CA GLY A 57 6.43 -14.32 4.41
C GLY A 57 7.43 -13.18 4.60
N GLU A 58 7.54 -12.75 5.86
CA GLU A 58 8.34 -11.61 6.30
C GLU A 58 9.82 -11.71 5.91
N ALA A 59 10.43 -12.89 6.06
CA ALA A 59 11.83 -13.09 5.71
C ALA A 59 12.10 -12.80 4.22
N HIS A 60 11.15 -13.14 3.33
CA HIS A 60 11.24 -12.79 1.91
C HIS A 60 11.09 -11.29 1.70
N ALA A 61 10.14 -10.65 2.37
CA ALA A 61 9.95 -9.21 2.30
C ALA A 61 11.18 -8.42 2.77
N ARG A 62 11.81 -8.82 3.88
CA ARG A 62 13.05 -8.19 4.38
C ARG A 62 14.21 -8.31 3.39
N ARG A 63 14.39 -9.49 2.77
CA ARG A 63 15.40 -9.68 1.73
C ARG A 63 15.12 -8.80 0.51
N ALA A 64 13.87 -8.68 0.09
CA ALA A 64 13.46 -7.82 -1.02
C ALA A 64 13.73 -6.33 -0.72
N ALA A 65 13.37 -5.85 0.48
CA ALA A 65 13.68 -4.48 0.91
C ALA A 65 15.18 -4.18 0.92
N LYS A 66 15.99 -5.13 1.44
CA LYS A 66 17.45 -5.02 1.43
C LYS A 66 18.00 -4.95 0.00
N ARG A 67 17.52 -5.83 -0.88
CA ARG A 67 17.90 -5.84 -2.31
C ARG A 67 17.54 -4.53 -3.00
N ALA A 68 16.42 -3.92 -2.64
CA ALA A 68 15.95 -2.65 -3.18
C ALA A 68 16.64 -1.42 -2.56
N GLY A 69 17.50 -1.58 -1.54
CA GLY A 69 18.09 -0.45 -0.82
C GLY A 69 17.04 0.44 -0.15
N ALA A 70 15.94 -0.16 0.33
CA ALA A 70 14.75 0.55 0.80
C ALA A 70 14.26 0.03 2.16
N VAL A 71 15.15 -0.52 3.00
CA VAL A 71 14.76 -1.02 4.33
C VAL A 71 14.27 0.13 5.22
N ASP A 72 14.93 1.28 5.14
CA ASP A 72 14.60 2.53 5.82
C ASP A 72 13.28 3.16 5.36
N LEU A 73 12.78 2.74 4.18
CA LEU A 73 11.59 3.32 3.57
C LEU A 73 10.29 2.84 4.24
N PHE A 74 10.28 1.61 4.75
CA PHE A 74 9.06 0.96 5.25
C PHE A 74 8.98 1.04 6.78
N ASP A 75 7.84 1.50 7.30
CA ASP A 75 7.52 1.52 8.73
C ASP A 75 7.35 0.11 9.29
N ALA A 76 6.89 -0.82 8.46
CA ALA A 76 6.80 -2.22 8.80
C ALA A 76 7.12 -3.12 7.60
N ILE A 77 7.73 -4.27 7.89
CA ILE A 77 8.01 -5.33 6.92
C ILE A 77 7.47 -6.63 7.51
N LEU A 78 6.48 -7.24 6.86
CA LEU A 78 5.69 -8.34 7.44
C LEU A 78 5.23 -9.38 6.41
N SER A 79 4.73 -10.52 6.89
CA SER A 79 4.02 -11.49 6.05
C SER A 79 2.63 -10.97 5.72
N LYS A 80 2.13 -11.22 4.50
CA LYS A 80 0.68 -11.07 4.26
C LYS A 80 -0.09 -12.01 5.20
N PRO A 81 -1.24 -11.59 5.73
CA PRO A 81 -1.98 -12.41 6.68
C PRO A 81 -2.51 -13.68 6.01
N GLY A 82 -2.39 -14.82 6.72
CA GLY A 82 -3.08 -16.06 6.34
C GLY A 82 -4.55 -16.09 6.78
N TYR A 83 -4.89 -15.31 7.80
CA TYR A 83 -6.24 -15.16 8.34
C TYR A 83 -6.49 -13.69 8.70
N VAL A 84 -7.72 -13.23 8.46
CA VAL A 84 -8.20 -11.91 8.87
C VAL A 84 -9.46 -12.11 9.68
N VAL A 85 -9.49 -11.59 10.91
CA VAL A 85 -10.67 -11.60 11.78
C VAL A 85 -11.29 -10.20 11.74
N ASP A 86 -12.44 -10.07 11.08
CA ASP A 86 -13.07 -8.77 10.77
C ASP A 86 -14.60 -8.91 10.69
N ASP A 87 -15.35 -7.93 11.22
CA ASP A 87 -16.82 -7.92 11.24
C ASP A 87 -17.45 -7.71 9.85
N LYS A 88 -16.67 -7.16 8.91
CA LYS A 88 -17.10 -6.81 7.55
C LYS A 88 -16.73 -7.88 6.53
N GLN A 89 -16.12 -8.99 6.94
CA GLN A 89 -15.68 -10.08 6.06
C GLN A 89 -14.77 -9.55 4.93
N THR A 90 -15.14 -9.68 3.66
CA THR A 90 -14.36 -9.13 2.52
C THR A 90 -14.73 -7.68 2.18
N ARG A 91 -15.79 -7.14 2.78
CA ARG A 91 -16.31 -5.81 2.43
C ARG A 91 -15.38 -4.68 2.85
N TRP A 92 -14.45 -4.89 3.79
CA TRP A 92 -13.45 -3.86 4.14
C TRP A 92 -12.62 -3.41 2.93
N MET A 93 -12.42 -4.28 1.94
CA MET A 93 -11.66 -3.95 0.73
C MET A 93 -12.30 -2.82 -0.09
N GLN A 94 -13.61 -2.57 0.06
CA GLN A 94 -14.28 -1.44 -0.61
C GLN A 94 -13.78 -0.07 -0.10
N TYR A 95 -13.05 -0.03 1.02
CA TYR A 95 -12.41 1.16 1.57
C TYR A 95 -10.94 1.30 1.16
N VAL A 96 -10.42 0.34 0.38
CA VAL A 96 -9.04 0.35 -0.13
C VAL A 96 -9.05 0.75 -1.60
N THR A 97 -8.12 1.62 -1.98
CA THR A 97 -7.84 1.92 -3.39
C THR A 97 -6.65 1.08 -3.84
N THR A 98 -6.85 0.25 -4.86
CA THR A 98 -5.76 -0.55 -5.45
C THR A 98 -5.06 0.24 -6.54
N VAL A 99 -3.74 0.33 -6.47
CA VAL A 99 -2.92 0.91 -7.53
C VAL A 99 -2.26 -0.24 -8.31
N PRO A 100 -2.66 -0.49 -9.57
CA PRO A 100 -2.03 -1.53 -10.37
C PRO A 100 -0.60 -1.12 -10.73
N VAL A 101 0.36 -2.02 -10.49
CA VAL A 101 1.73 -1.82 -10.96
C VAL A 101 1.85 -2.39 -12.36
N VAL A 102 2.06 -1.51 -13.33
CA VAL A 102 2.36 -1.86 -14.72
C VAL A 102 3.83 -1.49 -14.98
N PRO A 103 4.62 -2.36 -15.65
CA PRO A 103 5.98 -2.01 -16.03
C PRO A 103 6.01 -0.69 -16.80
N ASP A 104 7.00 0.16 -16.49
CA ASP A 104 7.30 1.41 -17.20
C ASP A 104 6.17 2.47 -17.22
N ALA A 105 5.13 2.30 -16.39
CA ALA A 105 4.09 3.30 -16.20
C ALA A 105 4.35 4.14 -14.94
N ASP A 106 4.03 5.44 -15.03
CA ASP A 106 4.00 6.30 -13.84
C ASP A 106 2.86 5.89 -12.91
N LEU A 107 3.17 5.84 -11.62
CA LEU A 107 2.19 5.60 -10.58
C LEU A 107 1.44 6.90 -10.25
N PRO A 108 0.11 6.83 -10.02
CA PRO A 108 -0.71 8.01 -9.80
C PRO A 108 -0.31 8.76 -8.53
N ALA A 109 -0.53 10.06 -8.51
CA ALA A 109 -0.57 10.80 -7.25
C ALA A 109 -1.77 10.30 -6.42
N LEU A 110 -1.54 10.00 -5.14
CA LEU A 110 -2.65 9.68 -4.24
C LEU A 110 -3.33 10.97 -3.81
N GLN A 111 -4.65 11.02 -3.94
CA GLN A 111 -5.46 12.08 -3.36
C GLN A 111 -5.58 11.79 -1.86
N VAL A 112 -5.14 12.74 -1.03
CA VAL A 112 -5.57 12.83 0.36
C VAL A 112 -6.87 13.62 0.37
N ASP A 113 -7.99 12.94 0.57
CA ASP A 113 -9.22 13.65 0.91
C ASP A 113 -9.01 14.22 2.31
N GLU A 114 -8.97 15.56 2.44
CA GLU A 114 -8.94 16.19 3.76
C GLU A 114 -10.20 15.77 4.52
N ALA A 115 -9.99 15.24 5.73
CA ALA A 115 -11.03 14.68 6.59
C ALA A 115 -12.00 15.74 7.13
#